data_AF-A0A2E0WLU9-F1
#
_entry.id   AF-A0A2E0WLU9-F1
#
_cell.length_a   1.000
_cell.length_b   1.000
_cell.length_c   1.000
_cell.angle_alpha   90.00
_cell.angle_beta   90.00
_cell.angle_gamma   90.00
#
_symmetry.space_group_name_H-M   'P 1'
#
loop_
_entity.id
_entity.type
_entity.pdbx_description
1 polymer ?
#
loop_
_entity_poly.entity_id
_entity_poly.type
_entity_poly.pdbx_seq_one_letter_code
_entity_poly.pdbx_strand_id
1 'polypeptide(L)'
;MYCRNLCLATLLSGAFIATPAAAAIYEFHFTGQYTLLDPIGGFMDQKPISSTLTYNDQSGSGFSAGMTIEDFETVGATATIHDISLQRHEDSNYIIGNMLADWNNNYGVPVSMVWDASGLFNAIALGLQEGDVISGTYLKRGGSTIANVGSAIPASDGTLDYNGIPLDQGPAPLAVTTLNTSLTCTPGTDCMGNALSGTAPFTDDGIAGSPLIDGPFVGLNVNFDIGSGNSLTVQSISSVPLPGTAWLFATGLLGLITAAKRRKTA
;
A
#
# COMPACT_ATOMS: atom_id res chain seq x y z
N MET A 1 62.61 -43.17 3.58
CA MET A 1 61.24 -43.67 3.35
C MET A 1 60.28 -42.52 3.71
N TYR A 2 59.99 -41.64 2.75
CA TYR A 2 59.23 -40.39 2.97
C TYR A 2 57.82 -40.55 2.41
N CYS A 3 56.82 -40.54 3.29
CA CYS A 3 55.41 -40.59 2.90
C CYS A 3 54.92 -39.17 2.58
N ARG A 4 54.50 -38.95 1.33
CA ARG A 4 54.04 -37.66 0.79
C ARG A 4 52.62 -37.36 1.28
N ASN A 5 52.49 -36.29 2.06
CA ASN A 5 51.22 -35.62 2.36
C ASN A 5 50.68 -34.94 1.10
N LEU A 6 49.57 -35.47 0.55
CA LEU A 6 48.79 -34.82 -0.49
C LEU A 6 47.56 -34.18 0.19
N CYS A 7 47.72 -32.94 0.66
CA CYS A 7 46.64 -32.16 1.24
C CYS A 7 45.78 -31.58 0.11
N LEU A 8 44.66 -32.24 -0.18
CA LEU A 8 43.71 -31.85 -1.22
C LEU A 8 42.84 -30.70 -0.69
N ALA A 9 43.24 -29.46 -0.93
CA ALA A 9 42.44 -28.27 -0.64
C ALA A 9 41.33 -28.13 -1.70
N THR A 10 40.16 -28.66 -1.42
CA THR A 10 38.96 -28.45 -2.25
C THR A 10 38.52 -26.99 -2.08
N LEU A 11 38.76 -26.16 -3.10
CA LEU A 11 38.11 -24.86 -3.23
C LEU A 11 36.60 -25.11 -3.34
N LEU A 12 35.86 -24.84 -2.26
CA LEU A 12 34.42 -24.65 -2.32
C LEU A 12 34.19 -23.38 -3.14
N SER A 13 33.91 -23.54 -4.42
CA SER A 13 33.32 -22.51 -5.27
C SER A 13 31.95 -22.19 -4.68
N GLY A 14 31.89 -21.17 -3.82
CA GLY A 14 30.64 -20.69 -3.24
C GLY A 14 29.75 -20.19 -4.37
N ALA A 15 28.76 -21.00 -4.75
CA ALA A 15 27.63 -20.49 -5.50
C ALA A 15 27.03 -19.36 -4.67
N PHE A 16 27.12 -18.13 -5.17
CA PHE A 16 26.32 -17.02 -4.67
C PHE A 16 24.86 -17.39 -4.96
N ILE A 17 24.23 -18.03 -3.98
CA ILE A 17 22.80 -18.25 -3.99
C ILE A 17 22.20 -16.85 -3.99
N ALA A 18 21.50 -16.49 -5.07
CA ALA A 18 20.71 -15.27 -5.11
C ALA A 18 19.84 -15.27 -3.85
N THR A 19 20.14 -14.38 -2.91
CA THR A 19 19.29 -14.23 -1.73
C THR A 19 17.93 -13.77 -2.25
N PRO A 20 16.82 -14.43 -1.86
CA PRO A 20 15.50 -13.90 -2.17
C PRO A 20 15.47 -12.44 -1.72
N ALA A 21 14.87 -11.57 -2.53
CA ALA A 21 14.71 -10.16 -2.17
C ALA A 21 14.17 -10.11 -0.74
N ALA A 22 14.94 -9.49 0.15
CA ALA A 22 14.55 -9.41 1.55
C ALA A 22 13.26 -8.59 1.62
N ALA A 23 12.26 -9.14 2.30
CA ALA A 23 11.03 -8.42 2.62
C ALA A 23 11.35 -7.04 3.20
N ALA A 24 10.62 -6.03 2.76
CA ALA A 24 10.84 -4.65 3.08
C ALA A 24 9.57 -3.97 3.60
N ILE A 25 9.76 -3.14 4.63
CA ILE A 25 8.77 -2.18 5.09
C ILE A 25 9.20 -0.83 4.52
N TYR A 26 8.33 -0.29 3.68
CA TYR A 26 8.49 1.02 3.07
C TYR A 26 7.70 2.04 3.87
N GLU A 27 8.34 3.15 4.20
CA GLU A 27 7.68 4.34 4.70
C GLU A 27 7.72 5.40 3.60
N PHE A 28 6.57 5.96 3.29
CA PHE A 28 6.41 7.01 2.32
C PHE A 28 5.83 8.24 2.96
N HIS A 29 6.23 9.41 2.47
CA HIS A 29 5.46 10.63 2.59
C HIS A 29 4.74 10.86 1.28
N PHE A 30 3.46 11.17 1.32
CA PHE A 30 2.67 11.39 0.13
C PHE A 30 1.88 12.68 0.17
N THR A 31 1.59 13.14 -1.04
CA THR A 31 0.61 14.17 -1.34
C THR A 31 -0.36 13.62 -2.38
N GLY A 32 -1.60 14.11 -2.38
CA GLY A 32 -2.64 13.57 -3.25
C GLY A 32 -3.85 14.49 -3.33
N GLN A 33 -4.98 13.93 -3.75
CA GLN A 33 -6.26 14.60 -3.77
C GLN A 33 -7.32 13.76 -3.06
N TYR A 34 -8.09 14.42 -2.22
CA TYR A 34 -9.39 13.96 -1.79
C TYR A 34 -10.44 14.44 -2.79
N THR A 35 -11.32 13.55 -3.24
CA THR A 35 -12.47 13.89 -4.08
C THR A 35 -13.74 13.28 -3.48
N LEU A 36 -14.76 14.11 -3.28
CA LEU A 36 -16.07 13.70 -2.79
C LEU A 36 -17.07 13.72 -3.95
N LEU A 37 -17.72 12.59 -4.19
CA LEU A 37 -18.77 12.44 -5.19
C LEU A 37 -20.12 12.15 -4.54
N ASP A 38 -21.19 12.58 -5.20
CA ASP A 38 -22.55 12.23 -4.84
C ASP A 38 -22.88 10.76 -5.22
N PRO A 39 -24.08 10.24 -4.89
CA PRO A 39 -24.44 8.85 -5.17
C PRO A 39 -24.61 8.50 -6.66
N ILE A 40 -24.57 9.50 -7.56
CA ILE A 40 -24.64 9.30 -9.01
C ILE A 40 -23.30 9.64 -9.69
N GLY A 41 -22.23 9.87 -8.92
CA GLY A 41 -20.89 10.19 -9.42
C GLY A 41 -20.67 11.67 -9.75
N GLY A 42 -21.60 12.55 -9.38
CA GLY A 42 -21.48 14.00 -9.52
C GLY A 42 -20.45 14.58 -8.56
N PHE A 43 -19.63 15.51 -9.02
CA PHE A 43 -18.64 16.19 -8.19
C PHE A 43 -19.31 16.98 -7.06
N MET A 44 -18.81 16.81 -5.83
CA MET A 44 -19.21 17.65 -4.70
C MET A 44 -18.09 18.53 -4.17
N ASP A 45 -16.89 17.98 -3.99
CA ASP A 45 -15.75 18.70 -3.42
C ASP A 45 -14.41 18.04 -3.79
N GLN A 46 -13.33 18.82 -3.76
CA GLN A 46 -11.96 18.32 -3.86
C GLN A 46 -11.01 19.13 -2.97
N LYS A 47 -10.06 18.44 -2.36
CA LYS A 47 -9.05 19.03 -1.46
C LYS A 47 -7.70 18.34 -1.62
N PRO A 48 -6.59 19.09 -1.58
CA PRO A 48 -5.27 18.47 -1.47
C PRO A 48 -5.16 17.75 -0.12
N ILE A 49 -4.45 16.63 -0.12
CA ILE A 49 -4.13 15.85 1.09
C ILE A 49 -2.63 15.60 1.18
N SER A 50 -2.11 15.47 2.41
CA SER A 50 -0.75 14.99 2.71
C SER A 50 -0.77 14.06 3.91
N SER A 51 0.15 13.09 3.91
CA SER A 51 0.25 12.07 4.97
C SER A 51 1.52 11.24 4.81
N THR A 52 1.75 10.37 5.79
CA THR A 52 2.63 9.21 5.70
C THR A 52 1.87 7.94 5.35
N LEU A 53 2.53 6.99 4.68
CA LEU A 53 2.04 5.67 4.31
C LEU A 53 3.11 4.64 4.67
N THR A 54 2.73 3.58 5.38
CA THR A 54 3.62 2.43 5.60
C THR A 54 3.08 1.22 4.85
N TYR A 55 3.95 0.53 4.11
CA TYR A 55 3.60 -0.67 3.36
C TYR A 55 4.63 -1.79 3.59
N ASN A 56 4.14 -2.97 3.98
CA ASN A 56 4.93 -4.18 4.12
C ASN A 56 4.70 -5.06 2.88
N ASP A 57 5.73 -5.23 2.05
CA ASP A 57 5.62 -5.96 0.78
C ASP A 57 5.47 -7.48 0.95
N GLN A 58 5.80 -8.02 2.13
CA GLN A 58 5.70 -9.45 2.42
C GLN A 58 4.29 -9.86 2.83
N SER A 59 3.65 -9.08 3.71
CA SER A 59 2.25 -9.32 4.09
C SER A 59 1.27 -8.69 3.11
N GLY A 60 1.74 -7.76 2.27
CA GLY A 60 0.90 -6.92 1.44
C GLY A 60 0.03 -5.97 2.26
N SER A 61 0.38 -5.69 3.51
CA SER A 61 -0.44 -4.88 4.41
C SER A 61 0.20 -3.53 4.72
N GLY A 62 -0.62 -2.50 4.91
CA GLY A 62 -0.24 -1.21 5.49
C GLY A 62 -0.96 -0.98 6.82
N PHE A 63 -0.27 -0.43 7.81
CA PHE A 63 -0.77 -0.31 9.19
C PHE A 63 -1.01 1.14 9.62
N SER A 64 -2.07 1.31 10.43
CA SER A 64 -2.57 2.55 11.02
C SER A 64 -1.63 3.26 11.97
N ALA A 65 -0.66 2.56 12.58
CA ALA A 65 0.13 3.12 13.69
C ALA A 65 0.97 4.35 13.30
N GLY A 66 1.09 4.66 12.02
CA GLY A 66 1.74 5.88 11.53
C GLY A 66 1.13 6.47 10.26
N MET A 67 -0.08 6.07 9.85
CA MET A 67 -0.79 6.74 8.75
C MET A 67 -1.69 7.83 9.32
N THR A 68 -1.44 9.08 8.92
CA THR A 68 -2.23 10.24 9.36
C THR A 68 -2.49 11.14 8.18
N ILE A 69 -3.72 11.14 7.66
CA ILE A 69 -4.14 12.17 6.72
C ILE A 69 -4.40 13.44 7.51
N GLU A 70 -3.71 14.52 7.15
CA GLU A 70 -3.95 15.82 7.78
C GLU A 70 -5.41 16.21 7.69
N ASP A 71 -5.94 16.82 8.75
CA ASP A 71 -7.31 17.32 8.79
C ASP A 71 -7.56 18.28 7.61
N PHE A 72 -8.70 18.12 6.95
CA PHE A 72 -9.10 18.98 5.84
C PHE A 72 -10.57 19.39 5.97
N GLU A 73 -10.89 20.60 5.51
CA GLU A 73 -12.28 21.07 5.45
C GLU A 73 -12.98 20.53 4.19
N THR A 74 -14.12 19.89 4.36
CA THR A 74 -14.98 19.46 3.25
C THR A 74 -16.45 19.69 3.56
N VAL A 75 -17.20 20.20 2.58
CA VAL A 75 -18.63 20.56 2.69
C VAL A 75 -18.97 21.36 3.96
N GLY A 76 -18.07 22.27 4.35
CA GLY A 76 -18.28 23.19 5.49
C GLY A 76 -17.97 22.63 6.87
N ALA A 77 -17.34 21.45 6.98
CA ALA A 77 -16.84 20.92 8.25
C ALA A 77 -15.47 20.24 8.08
N THR A 78 -14.67 20.23 9.14
CA THR A 78 -13.41 19.48 9.18
C THR A 78 -13.69 17.98 9.20
N ALA A 79 -12.99 17.23 8.36
CA ALA A 79 -12.92 15.78 8.40
C ALA A 79 -11.56 15.35 8.95
N THR A 80 -11.58 14.42 9.91
CA THR A 80 -10.40 13.77 10.49
C THR A 80 -10.41 12.31 10.12
N ILE A 81 -9.35 11.83 9.47
CA ILE A 81 -9.24 10.42 9.06
C ILE A 81 -8.32 9.66 10.02
N HIS A 82 -8.77 8.50 10.47
CA HIS A 82 -8.03 7.68 11.42
C HIS A 82 -8.28 6.18 11.20
N ASP A 83 -7.58 5.33 11.97
CA ASP A 83 -7.68 3.87 11.92
C ASP A 83 -7.53 3.26 10.51
N ILE A 84 -6.61 3.83 9.73
CA ILE A 84 -6.37 3.44 8.34
C ILE A 84 -5.72 2.06 8.26
N SER A 85 -6.30 1.14 7.49
CA SER A 85 -5.78 -0.19 7.23
C SER A 85 -5.77 -0.47 5.73
N LEU A 86 -4.66 -1.03 5.26
CA LEU A 86 -4.47 -1.35 3.85
C LEU A 86 -4.17 -2.83 3.69
N GLN A 87 -4.82 -3.48 2.75
CA GLN A 87 -4.57 -4.88 2.44
C GLN A 87 -4.54 -5.11 0.94
N ARG A 88 -3.41 -5.58 0.43
CA ARG A 88 -3.27 -6.04 -0.96
C ARG A 88 -4.19 -7.23 -1.18
N HIS A 89 -4.92 -7.19 -2.29
CA HIS A 89 -5.79 -8.26 -2.73
C HIS A 89 -5.02 -9.28 -3.60
N GLU A 90 -5.11 -10.56 -3.21
CA GLU A 90 -4.65 -11.78 -3.89
C GLU A 90 -3.91 -11.62 -5.23
N ASP A 91 -2.58 -11.53 -5.20
CA ASP A 91 -1.68 -11.42 -6.37
C ASP A 91 -2.05 -10.35 -7.41
N SER A 92 -2.96 -9.44 -7.09
CA SER A 92 -3.40 -8.35 -7.95
C SER A 92 -2.61 -7.07 -7.67
N ASN A 93 -2.91 -6.03 -8.45
CA ASN A 93 -2.44 -4.68 -8.18
C ASN A 93 -3.38 -3.89 -7.26
N TYR A 94 -4.43 -4.53 -6.74
CA TYR A 94 -5.41 -3.85 -5.91
C TYR A 94 -5.03 -3.84 -4.43
N ILE A 95 -5.29 -2.71 -3.79
CA ILE A 95 -5.23 -2.53 -2.34
C ILE A 95 -6.63 -2.14 -1.85
N ILE A 96 -7.15 -2.90 -0.89
CA ILE A 96 -8.36 -2.53 -0.15
C ILE A 96 -7.93 -1.56 0.95
N GLY A 97 -8.42 -0.32 0.87
CA GLY A 97 -8.26 0.69 1.89
C GLY A 97 -9.51 0.78 2.75
N ASN A 98 -9.31 0.80 4.07
CA ASN A 98 -10.36 0.78 5.09
C ASN A 98 -9.97 1.77 6.17
N MET A 99 -10.84 2.73 6.50
CA MET A 99 -10.53 3.79 7.46
C MET A 99 -11.81 4.31 8.12
N LEU A 100 -11.63 5.14 9.14
CA LEU A 100 -12.70 5.87 9.79
C LEU A 100 -12.56 7.36 9.54
N ALA A 101 -13.69 8.04 9.40
CA ALA A 101 -13.77 9.48 9.30
C ALA A 101 -14.62 10.05 10.44
N ASP A 102 -14.06 10.99 11.19
CA ASP A 102 -14.82 11.88 12.05
C ASP A 102 -15.16 13.14 11.25
N TRP A 103 -16.45 13.37 10.98
CA TRP A 103 -16.89 14.46 10.12
C TRP A 103 -18.23 15.05 10.56
N ASN A 104 -18.28 16.38 10.71
CA ASN A 104 -19.48 17.14 11.08
C ASN A 104 -20.17 16.61 12.37
N ASN A 105 -19.38 16.33 13.41
CA ASN A 105 -19.81 15.72 14.69
C ASN A 105 -20.34 14.28 14.61
N ASN A 106 -20.06 13.57 13.51
CA ASN A 106 -20.31 12.14 13.39
C ASN A 106 -18.98 11.43 13.52
N TYR A 107 -18.87 10.51 14.46
CA TYR A 107 -17.62 9.88 14.82
C TYR A 107 -17.55 8.45 14.29
N GLY A 108 -16.43 8.09 13.66
CA GLY A 108 -16.20 6.75 13.15
C GLY A 108 -17.07 6.39 11.94
N VAL A 109 -17.30 7.32 11.02
CA VAL A 109 -17.96 7.01 9.74
C VAL A 109 -17.05 6.06 8.93
N PRO A 110 -17.52 4.85 8.56
CA PRO A 110 -16.68 3.89 7.85
C PRO A 110 -16.47 4.33 6.41
N VAL A 111 -15.21 4.36 5.98
CA VAL A 111 -14.82 4.64 4.59
C VAL A 111 -14.03 3.45 4.07
N SER A 112 -14.43 2.95 2.90
CA SER A 112 -13.72 1.88 2.21
C SER A 112 -13.50 2.24 0.74
N MET A 113 -12.45 1.70 0.14
CA MET A 113 -12.16 1.86 -1.29
C MET A 113 -11.22 0.79 -1.78
N VAL A 114 -11.15 0.67 -3.11
CA VAL A 114 -10.17 -0.17 -3.80
C VAL A 114 -9.25 0.75 -4.61
N TRP A 115 -7.97 0.75 -4.27
CA TRP A 115 -6.93 1.41 -5.07
C TRP A 115 -6.30 0.45 -6.06
N ASP A 116 -6.01 0.94 -7.27
CA ASP A 116 -5.03 0.35 -8.17
C ASP A 116 -3.65 0.92 -7.84
N ALA A 117 -2.79 0.06 -7.27
CA ALA A 117 -1.43 0.37 -6.85
C ALA A 117 -0.37 -0.07 -7.88
N SER A 118 -0.74 -0.23 -9.16
CA SER A 118 0.17 -0.65 -10.23
C SER A 118 1.46 0.18 -10.26
N GLY A 119 1.36 1.51 -10.13
CA GLY A 119 2.52 2.41 -10.12
C GLY A 119 3.46 2.16 -8.95
N LEU A 120 2.91 1.97 -7.74
CA LEU A 120 3.68 1.62 -6.56
C LEU A 120 4.37 0.27 -6.70
N PHE A 121 3.65 -0.78 -7.09
CA PHE A 121 4.19 -2.14 -7.15
C PHE A 121 5.26 -2.29 -8.23
N ASN A 122 5.09 -1.66 -9.39
CA ASN A 122 6.12 -1.60 -10.41
C ASN A 122 7.37 -0.86 -9.92
N ALA A 123 7.20 0.26 -9.19
CA ALA A 123 8.33 0.98 -8.61
C ALA A 123 9.09 0.12 -7.57
N ILE A 124 8.38 -0.62 -6.72
CA ILE A 124 8.99 -1.60 -5.79
C ILE A 124 9.79 -2.66 -6.56
N ALA A 125 9.22 -3.21 -7.64
CA ALA A 125 9.90 -4.20 -8.47
C ALA A 125 11.15 -3.65 -9.18
N LEU A 126 11.22 -2.34 -9.44
CA LEU A 126 12.40 -1.63 -9.94
C LEU A 126 13.46 -1.38 -8.84
N GLY A 127 13.18 -1.79 -7.60
CA GLY A 127 14.08 -1.66 -6.45
C GLY A 127 14.13 -0.23 -5.94
N LEU A 128 13.07 0.22 -5.27
CA LEU A 128 13.01 1.52 -4.61
C LEU A 128 14.18 1.74 -3.65
N GLN A 129 14.59 3.01 -3.52
CA GLN A 129 15.63 3.48 -2.62
C GLN A 129 15.09 4.65 -1.79
N GLU A 130 15.70 4.90 -0.63
CA GLU A 130 15.40 6.09 0.18
C GLU A 130 15.60 7.37 -0.64
N GLY A 131 14.64 8.29 -0.56
CA GLY A 131 14.62 9.54 -1.33
C GLY A 131 14.10 9.41 -2.77
N ASP A 132 13.75 8.20 -3.22
CA ASP A 132 13.04 8.03 -4.49
C ASP A 132 11.67 8.72 -4.44
N VAL A 133 11.24 9.31 -5.55
CA VAL A 133 9.95 9.98 -5.67
C VAL A 133 9.18 9.40 -6.84
N ILE A 134 7.99 8.87 -6.59
CA ILE A 134 7.04 8.44 -7.61
C ILE A 134 6.03 9.56 -7.84
N SER A 135 5.93 10.09 -9.05
CA SER A 135 5.04 11.22 -9.38
C SER A 135 4.55 11.06 -10.81
N GLY A 136 3.23 10.99 -11.00
CA GLY A 136 2.70 10.62 -12.30
C GLY A 136 3.12 9.21 -12.70
N THR A 137 3.60 9.07 -13.93
CA THR A 137 4.20 7.84 -14.46
C THR A 137 5.72 7.76 -14.27
N TYR A 138 6.32 8.67 -13.49
CA TYR A 138 7.77 8.77 -13.35
C TYR A 138 8.26 8.36 -11.97
N LEU A 139 9.38 7.63 -11.94
CA LEU A 139 10.19 7.40 -10.74
C LEU A 139 11.47 8.24 -10.85
N LYS A 140 11.63 9.20 -9.93
CA LYS A 140 12.79 10.09 -9.85
C LYS A 140 13.76 9.58 -8.79
N ARG A 141 15.03 9.39 -9.17
CA ARG A 141 16.09 8.82 -8.33
C ARG A 141 17.39 9.58 -8.53
N GLY A 142 17.84 10.35 -7.52
CA GLY A 142 19.16 11.01 -7.55
C GLY A 142 19.44 11.83 -8.81
N GLY A 143 18.42 12.47 -9.39
CA GLY A 143 18.51 13.23 -10.65
C GLY A 143 18.26 12.43 -11.93
N SER A 144 18.19 11.10 -11.86
CA SER A 144 17.69 10.25 -12.93
C SER A 144 16.16 10.15 -12.91
N THR A 145 15.55 9.96 -14.07
CA THR A 145 14.11 9.70 -14.20
C THR A 145 13.90 8.40 -14.97
N ILE A 146 13.21 7.45 -14.33
CA ILE A 146 12.72 6.24 -14.97
C ILE A 146 11.27 6.53 -15.37
N ALA A 147 11.00 6.55 -16.67
CA ALA A 147 9.67 6.80 -17.21
C ALA A 147 8.81 5.53 -17.18
N ASN A 148 7.50 5.74 -17.13
CA ASN A 148 6.47 4.72 -17.29
C ASN A 148 6.53 3.61 -16.23
N VAL A 149 6.40 3.98 -14.95
CA VAL A 149 6.17 2.99 -13.88
C VAL A 149 4.77 2.35 -13.91
N GLY A 150 3.96 2.64 -14.93
CA GLY A 150 2.63 2.03 -15.08
C GLY A 150 1.64 2.43 -13.99
N SER A 151 1.70 3.69 -13.54
CA SER A 151 0.71 4.27 -12.64
C SER A 151 -0.70 4.23 -13.25
N ALA A 152 -1.69 4.01 -12.39
CA ALA A 152 -3.10 3.96 -12.79
C ALA A 152 -3.68 5.37 -12.91
N ILE A 153 -4.81 5.51 -13.60
CA ILE A 153 -5.55 6.78 -13.71
C ILE A 153 -6.70 6.73 -12.69
N PRO A 154 -6.87 7.74 -11.82
CA PRO A 154 -8.02 7.83 -10.94
C PRO A 154 -9.34 7.65 -11.66
N ALA A 155 -10.24 6.85 -11.09
CA ALA A 155 -11.59 6.69 -11.62
C ALA A 155 -12.40 7.99 -11.59
N SER A 156 -11.98 8.98 -10.80
CA SER A 156 -12.61 10.30 -10.74
C SER A 156 -12.15 11.24 -11.86
N ASP A 157 -11.10 10.89 -12.62
CA ASP A 157 -10.70 11.67 -13.80
C ASP A 157 -11.80 11.65 -14.85
N GLY A 158 -12.12 12.82 -15.40
CA GLY A 158 -13.22 13.01 -16.33
C GLY A 158 -14.54 13.44 -15.68
N THR A 159 -14.72 13.27 -14.36
CA THR A 159 -15.88 13.82 -13.65
C THR A 159 -15.88 15.34 -13.78
N LEU A 160 -17.02 15.95 -14.10
CA LEU A 160 -17.12 17.40 -14.27
C LEU A 160 -17.32 18.10 -12.93
N ASP A 161 -16.55 19.15 -12.67
CA ASP A 161 -16.75 20.05 -11.54
C ASP A 161 -18.00 20.95 -11.74
N TYR A 162 -18.28 21.83 -10.78
CA TYR A 162 -19.41 22.78 -10.86
C TYR A 162 -19.31 23.79 -12.01
N ASN A 163 -18.12 23.96 -12.60
CA ASN A 163 -17.89 24.82 -13.75
C ASN A 163 -17.92 24.04 -15.08
N GLY A 164 -18.19 22.72 -15.04
CA GLY A 164 -18.15 21.85 -16.20
C GLY A 164 -16.74 21.50 -16.67
N ILE A 165 -15.73 21.70 -15.82
CA ILE A 165 -14.33 21.37 -16.10
C ILE A 165 -14.09 19.93 -15.62
N PRO A 166 -13.58 19.04 -16.47
CA PRO A 166 -13.21 17.69 -16.04
C PRO A 166 -12.12 17.74 -14.98
N LEU A 167 -12.25 16.91 -13.94
CA LEU A 167 -11.13 16.56 -13.08
C LEU A 167 -10.08 15.87 -13.94
N ASP A 168 -8.84 16.35 -13.87
CA ASP A 168 -7.69 15.80 -14.59
C ASP A 168 -6.53 15.72 -13.61
N GLN A 169 -6.62 14.74 -12.70
CA GLN A 169 -5.59 14.52 -11.70
C GLN A 169 -4.38 13.80 -12.29
N GLY A 170 -4.59 13.08 -13.40
CA GLY A 170 -3.57 12.34 -14.14
C GLY A 170 -3.12 11.07 -13.42
N PRO A 171 -2.13 10.34 -13.97
CA PRO A 171 -1.71 9.06 -13.40
C PRO A 171 -1.22 9.18 -11.95
N ALA A 172 -1.63 8.26 -11.10
CA ALA A 172 -1.31 8.19 -9.68
C ALA A 172 -0.69 6.82 -9.30
N PRO A 173 0.35 6.79 -8.46
CA PRO A 173 0.93 5.54 -7.94
C PRO A 173 -0.08 4.64 -7.22
N LEU A 174 -1.05 5.23 -6.51
CA LEU A 174 -2.24 4.56 -6.01
C LEU A 174 -3.46 5.40 -6.41
N ALA A 175 -4.25 4.87 -7.34
CA ALA A 175 -5.42 5.56 -7.89
C ALA A 175 -6.69 4.85 -7.42
N VAL A 176 -7.72 5.58 -6.98
CA VAL A 176 -8.99 4.96 -6.62
C VAL A 176 -9.66 4.43 -7.88
N THR A 177 -10.25 3.24 -7.78
CA THR A 177 -10.96 2.56 -8.87
C THR A 177 -12.47 2.78 -8.78
N THR A 178 -13.22 2.26 -9.75
CA THR A 178 -14.68 2.17 -9.69
C THR A 178 -15.17 0.93 -8.92
N LEU A 179 -14.26 0.16 -8.33
CA LEU A 179 -14.60 -1.05 -7.61
C LEU A 179 -15.07 -0.73 -6.19
N ASN A 180 -16.25 -1.24 -5.87
CA ASN A 180 -16.88 -1.20 -4.57
C ASN A 180 -16.52 -2.43 -3.75
N THR A 181 -16.18 -2.21 -2.48
CA THR A 181 -15.98 -3.31 -1.53
C THR A 181 -17.32 -3.93 -1.11
N SER A 182 -17.31 -5.23 -0.81
CA SER A 182 -18.39 -5.90 -0.09
C SER A 182 -18.34 -5.57 1.40
N LEU A 183 -19.50 -5.49 2.04
CA LEU A 183 -19.61 -5.16 3.46
C LEU A 183 -19.26 -6.34 4.37
N THR A 184 -18.56 -6.05 5.46
CA THR A 184 -18.30 -6.97 6.58
C THR A 184 -19.18 -6.68 7.80
N CYS A 185 -19.97 -5.61 7.74
CA CYS A 185 -20.83 -5.11 8.82
C CYS A 185 -22.26 -4.86 8.29
N THR A 186 -23.18 -4.58 9.21
CA THR A 186 -24.59 -4.27 8.98
C THR A 186 -24.84 -2.76 9.18
N PRO A 187 -25.19 -2.00 8.12
CA PRO A 187 -25.51 -0.58 8.20
C PRO A 187 -26.49 -0.23 9.32
N GLY A 188 -26.18 0.81 10.09
CA GLY A 188 -26.99 1.31 11.21
C GLY A 188 -26.94 0.45 12.47
N THR A 189 -26.16 -0.65 12.47
CA THR A 189 -26.03 -1.55 13.61
C THR A 189 -24.60 -1.59 14.15
N ASP A 190 -23.61 -1.91 13.31
CA ASP A 190 -22.23 -2.20 13.75
C ASP A 190 -21.14 -1.71 12.77
N CYS A 191 -21.51 -0.87 11.79
CA CYS A 191 -20.54 -0.29 10.86
C CYS A 191 -19.84 0.97 11.41
N MET A 192 -20.56 1.82 12.16
CA MET A 192 -19.96 2.97 12.84
C MET A 192 -18.86 2.54 13.81
N GLY A 193 -17.67 3.12 13.68
CA GLY A 193 -16.49 2.81 14.48
C GLY A 193 -15.77 1.52 14.09
N ASN A 194 -16.21 0.81 13.04
CA ASN A 194 -15.55 -0.37 12.52
C ASN A 194 -14.75 -0.03 11.26
N ALA A 195 -13.42 0.15 11.43
CA ALA A 195 -12.54 0.50 10.31
C ALA A 195 -12.53 -0.57 9.21
N LEU A 196 -12.68 -1.85 9.55
CA LEU A 196 -12.59 -2.98 8.62
C LEU A 196 -13.94 -3.26 7.93
N SER A 197 -14.58 -2.22 7.39
CA SER A 197 -15.94 -2.28 6.84
C SER A 197 -16.04 -2.88 5.43
N GLY A 198 -14.95 -2.87 4.65
CA GLY A 198 -14.90 -3.33 3.26
C GLY A 198 -14.00 -4.56 3.03
N THR A 199 -14.45 -5.47 2.16
CA THR A 199 -13.70 -6.66 1.71
C THR A 199 -14.03 -7.05 0.26
N ALA A 200 -13.42 -8.12 -0.25
CA ALA A 200 -13.80 -8.78 -1.50
C ALA A 200 -14.98 -9.76 -1.28
N PRO A 201 -15.76 -10.13 -2.31
CA PRO A 201 -15.62 -9.78 -3.73
C PRO A 201 -15.97 -8.31 -4.00
N PHE A 202 -15.50 -7.78 -5.12
CA PHE A 202 -15.81 -6.42 -5.55
C PHE A 202 -17.01 -6.39 -6.49
N THR A 203 -17.73 -5.28 -6.48
CA THR A 203 -18.73 -4.92 -7.51
C THR A 203 -18.31 -3.63 -8.20
N ASP A 204 -18.85 -3.32 -9.36
CA ASP A 204 -18.49 -2.10 -10.13
C ASP A 204 -19.77 -1.40 -10.56
N ASP A 205 -19.93 -0.14 -10.16
CA ASP A 205 -21.03 0.74 -10.58
C ASP A 205 -20.56 1.90 -11.47
N GLY A 206 -19.27 1.94 -11.81
CA GLY A 206 -18.66 2.98 -12.62
C GLY A 206 -18.39 4.30 -11.87
N ILE A 207 -18.64 4.38 -10.57
CA ILE A 207 -18.37 5.57 -9.75
C ILE A 207 -17.08 5.36 -8.96
N ALA A 208 -16.23 6.38 -8.86
CA ALA A 208 -15.00 6.29 -8.11
C ALA A 208 -15.27 6.17 -6.60
N GLY A 209 -14.66 5.15 -5.97
CA GLY A 209 -14.71 4.92 -4.52
C GLY A 209 -15.95 4.12 -4.09
N SER A 210 -15.89 3.50 -2.91
CA SER A 210 -17.08 2.81 -2.37
C SER A 210 -18.04 3.79 -1.71
N PRO A 211 -19.36 3.61 -1.87
CA PRO A 211 -20.33 4.48 -1.23
C PRO A 211 -20.25 4.33 0.29
N LEU A 212 -20.34 5.45 1.02
CA LEU A 212 -20.48 5.44 2.46
C LEU A 212 -21.74 4.66 2.83
N ILE A 213 -21.61 3.70 3.73
CA ILE A 213 -22.68 2.76 4.07
C ILE A 213 -23.31 3.01 5.42
N ASP A 214 -22.76 3.91 6.24
CA ASP A 214 -23.32 4.33 7.51
C ASP A 214 -23.03 5.82 7.78
N GLY A 215 -23.63 6.38 8.83
CA GLY A 215 -23.54 7.80 9.18
C GLY A 215 -24.56 8.66 8.43
N PRO A 216 -24.47 10.00 8.50
CA PRO A 216 -25.46 10.89 7.85
C PRO A 216 -25.20 11.13 6.37
N PHE A 217 -24.16 10.50 5.81
CA PHE A 217 -23.65 10.75 4.46
C PHE A 217 -23.75 9.51 3.56
N VAL A 218 -24.70 8.62 3.85
CA VAL A 218 -24.88 7.36 3.13
C VAL A 218 -25.03 7.61 1.62
N GLY A 219 -24.26 6.86 0.83
CA GLY A 219 -24.25 6.91 -0.62
C GLY A 219 -23.26 7.89 -1.24
N LEU A 220 -22.65 8.80 -0.46
CA LEU A 220 -21.54 9.61 -0.98
C LEU A 220 -20.32 8.72 -1.23
N ASN A 221 -19.50 9.04 -2.22
CA ASN A 221 -18.29 8.29 -2.53
C ASN A 221 -17.06 9.13 -2.21
N VAL A 222 -16.22 8.62 -1.32
CA VAL A 222 -14.98 9.27 -0.88
C VAL A 222 -13.80 8.65 -1.60
N ASN A 223 -12.98 9.49 -2.23
CA ASN A 223 -11.81 9.09 -2.99
C ASN A 223 -10.57 9.74 -2.43
N PHE A 224 -9.50 8.96 -2.22
CA PHE A 224 -8.17 9.47 -1.93
C PHE A 224 -7.19 8.99 -3.00
N ASP A 225 -6.88 9.84 -3.97
CA ASP A 225 -5.92 9.52 -5.03
C ASP A 225 -4.51 9.96 -4.58
N ILE A 226 -3.61 8.99 -4.39
CA ILE A 226 -2.28 9.24 -3.81
C ILE A 226 -1.25 9.44 -4.93
N GLY A 227 -0.61 10.60 -4.93
CA GLY A 227 0.36 11.02 -5.93
C GLY A 227 -0.26 11.60 -7.20
N SER A 228 -1.59 11.69 -7.29
CA SER A 228 -2.30 12.40 -8.37
C SER A 228 -2.09 13.90 -8.25
N GLY A 229 -1.57 14.52 -9.31
CA GLY A 229 -1.10 15.91 -9.27
C GLY A 229 0.08 16.17 -8.31
N ASN A 230 0.63 15.14 -7.66
CA ASN A 230 1.68 15.29 -6.66
C ASN A 230 2.67 14.08 -6.61
N SER A 231 3.11 13.65 -5.42
CA SER A 231 4.24 12.71 -5.25
C SER A 231 4.10 11.76 -4.08
N LEU A 232 4.64 10.55 -4.26
CA LEU A 232 4.89 9.55 -3.23
C LEU A 232 6.41 9.39 -3.04
N THR A 233 6.94 9.90 -1.93
CA THR A 233 8.37 9.96 -1.63
C THR A 233 8.76 8.90 -0.61
N VAL A 234 9.74 8.06 -0.93
CA VAL A 234 10.28 7.05 -0.01
C VAL A 234 11.07 7.74 1.10
N GLN A 235 10.58 7.66 2.34
CA GLN A 235 11.24 8.20 3.53
C GLN A 235 12.23 7.22 4.13
N SER A 236 11.86 5.94 4.20
CA SER A 236 12.72 4.90 4.74
C SER A 236 12.38 3.54 4.15
N ILE A 237 13.37 2.65 4.10
CA ILE A 237 13.19 1.24 3.76
C ILE A 237 13.88 0.43 4.85
N SER A 238 13.10 -0.37 5.57
CA SER A 238 13.63 -1.26 6.60
C SER A 238 13.41 -2.72 6.21
N SER A 239 14.40 -3.57 6.43
CA SER A 239 14.25 -5.01 6.22
C SER A 239 13.33 -5.60 7.29
N VAL A 240 12.37 -6.44 6.89
CA VAL A 240 11.64 -7.26 7.84
C VAL A 240 12.63 -8.24 8.48
N PRO A 241 12.81 -8.23 9.82
CA PRO A 241 13.69 -9.17 10.48
C PRO A 241 13.27 -10.59 10.10
N LEU A 242 14.17 -11.36 9.49
CA LEU A 242 13.91 -12.78 9.25
C LEU A 242 13.60 -13.42 10.60
N PRO A 243 12.46 -14.11 10.76
CA PRO A 243 12.14 -14.76 12.03
C PRO A 243 13.30 -15.67 12.39
N GLY A 244 13.81 -15.55 13.62
CA GLY A 244 15.01 -16.23 14.10
C GLY A 244 15.02 -17.75 13.85
N THR A 245 13.87 -18.34 13.53
CA THR A 245 13.71 -19.66 12.91
C THR A 245 14.66 -19.98 11.76
N ALA A 246 14.98 -19.06 10.85
CA ALA A 246 15.93 -19.34 9.77
C ALA A 246 17.35 -19.54 10.32
N TRP A 247 17.75 -18.71 11.30
CA TRP A 247 19.00 -18.85 12.02
C TRP A 247 19.03 -20.11 12.90
N LEU A 248 17.93 -20.41 13.60
CA LEU A 248 17.79 -21.62 14.41
C LEU A 248 17.82 -22.88 13.54
N PHE A 249 17.21 -22.85 12.36
CA PHE A 249 17.27 -23.94 11.41
C PHE A 249 18.68 -24.14 10.87
N ALA A 250 19.35 -23.05 10.44
CA ALA A 250 20.72 -23.12 9.95
C ALA A 250 21.69 -23.63 11.02
N THR A 251 21.60 -23.09 12.24
CA THR A 251 22.46 -23.51 13.37
C THR A 251 22.12 -24.93 13.84
N GLY A 252 20.84 -25.31 13.86
CA GLY A 252 20.38 -26.66 14.16
C GLY A 252 20.88 -27.69 13.12
N LEU A 253 20.80 -27.37 11.83
CA LEU A 253 21.31 -28.22 10.75
C LEU A 253 22.83 -28.41 10.83
N LEU A 254 23.58 -27.34 11.11
CA LEU A 254 25.02 -27.43 11.38
C LEU A 254 25.32 -28.31 12.59
N GLY A 255 24.50 -28.20 13.65
CA GLY A 255 24.56 -29.08 14.82
C GLY A 255 24.34 -30.56 14.46
N LEU A 256 23.37 -30.86 13.60
CA LEU A 256 23.11 -32.24 13.13
C LEU A 256 24.24 -32.79 12.25
N ILE A 257 24.76 -32.00 11.31
CA ILE A 257 25.88 -32.40 10.45
C ILE A 257 27.14 -32.70 11.28
N THR A 258 27.43 -31.85 12.27
CA THR A 258 28.58 -32.05 13.17
C THR A 258 28.41 -33.29 14.05
N ALA A 259 27.20 -33.55 14.56
CA ALA A 259 26.88 -34.77 15.30
C ALA A 259 26.98 -36.03 14.42
N ALA A 260 26.48 -35.98 13.18
CA ALA A 260 26.54 -37.10 12.24
C ALA A 260 27.97 -37.48 11.86
N LYS A 261 28.86 -36.49 11.67
CA LYS A 261 30.29 -36.74 11.38
C LYS A 261 31.02 -37.46 12.51
N ARG A 262 30.65 -37.24 13.78
CA ARG A 262 31.30 -37.90 14.93
C ARG A 262 31.07 -39.41 15.00
N ARG A 263 30.01 -39.94 14.36
CA ARG A 263 29.69 -41.37 14.43
C ARG A 263 30.52 -42.28 13.52
N LYS A 264 31.35 -41.75 12.63
CA LYS A 264 32.15 -42.55 11.68
C LYS A 264 33.56 -42.93 12.17
N THR A 265 33.96 -42.46 13.35
CA THR A 265 35.32 -42.65 13.88
C THR A 265 35.37 -43.50 15.16
N ALA A 266 34.25 -44.12 15.55
CA ALA A 266 34.18 -45.07 16.66
C ALA A 266 33.93 -46.49 16.13
#